data_AF-A0A022RCV0-F1
#
_entry.id   AF-A0A022RCV0-F1
#
_cell.length_a   1.000
_cell.length_b   1.000
_cell.length_c   1.000
_cell.angle_alpha   90.00
_cell.angle_beta   90.00
_cell.angle_gamma   90.00
#
_symmetry.space_group_name_H-M   'P 1'
#
loop_
_entity.id
_entity.type
_entity.pdbx_description
1 polymer ?
#
loop_
_entity_poly.entity_id
_entity_poly.type
_entity_poly.pdbx_seq_one_letter_code
_entity_poly.pdbx_strand_id
1 'polypeptide(L)'
;MDIPPDLLQEIFIRLPCKDVVVSKCVCRSWYNLLSHPHFTANYTINSPFTAVFSDHLNPKSFSLLQLGQNGGLIPTPINPKLPGYPAEKLDSNNSDLQFIGTRNGLLFLLLRIRSRNRTIEKIYFFDPIFDECVEIVENKVAGAEFGYEYTIGYVPEIETYKILRFVYDDNQQVLRAKILSVGVDHDWRILEDPFTLLFPLSNGISFKGFHHWVSTNPNLDWICTFGLLDEKCSGIPKPRELKQLSHEKMNLRVLNNDRFSLIDVSVWGEITIWTMEEYGVADSWSKNVISCFSINGFPWELRRSDYHIITAFPNEDILLSQKGGTTFFYISSERKQSTKVEIPDKSSSMTNATAFVPRFYRIKEDSTSGVLH
;
A
#
# COMPACT_ATOMS: atom_id res chain seq x y z
N MET A 1 6.48 2.15 -42.70
CA MET A 1 6.48 0.89 -41.97
C MET A 1 5.88 1.18 -40.62
N ASP A 2 4.74 0.58 -40.31
CA ASP A 2 4.13 0.72 -38.99
C ASP A 2 4.88 -0.16 -37.99
N ILE A 3 5.20 0.40 -36.82
CA ILE A 3 5.80 -0.37 -35.73
C ILE A 3 4.73 -1.36 -35.24
N PRO A 4 5.02 -2.67 -35.17
CA PRO A 4 4.10 -3.68 -34.64
C PRO A 4 3.58 -3.30 -33.24
N PRO A 5 2.30 -3.59 -32.91
CA PRO A 5 1.72 -3.28 -31.60
C PRO A 5 2.51 -3.82 -30.41
N ASP A 6 3.12 -4.99 -30.54
CA ASP A 6 3.92 -5.62 -29.48
C ASP A 6 5.20 -4.83 -29.18
N LEU A 7 5.90 -4.35 -30.22
CA LEU A 7 7.07 -3.49 -30.05
C LEU A 7 6.69 -2.12 -29.48
N LEU A 8 5.53 -1.58 -29.83
CA LEU A 8 5.02 -0.36 -29.21
C LEU A 8 4.78 -0.56 -27.70
N GLN A 9 4.18 -1.69 -27.29
CA GLN A 9 4.01 -2.00 -25.86
C GLN A 9 5.35 -2.04 -25.13
N GLU A 10 6.35 -2.73 -25.69
CA GLU A 10 7.69 -2.79 -25.08
C GLU A 10 8.36 -1.42 -24.93
N ILE A 11 8.15 -0.51 -25.90
CA ILE A 11 8.64 0.86 -25.81
C ILE A 11 7.91 1.62 -24.70
N PHE A 12 6.58 1.61 -24.70
CA PHE A 12 5.78 2.39 -23.76
C PHE A 12 5.93 1.91 -22.31
N ILE A 13 6.15 0.63 -22.06
CA ILE A 13 6.35 0.09 -20.71
C ILE A 13 7.64 0.61 -20.06
N ARG A 14 8.64 1.01 -20.86
CA ARG A 14 9.90 1.57 -20.35
C ARG A 14 9.82 3.07 -20.06
N LEU A 15 8.72 3.73 -20.44
CA LEU A 15 8.55 5.16 -20.23
C LEU A 15 8.00 5.45 -18.82
N PRO A 16 8.37 6.58 -18.20
CA PRO A 16 7.70 7.10 -17.00
C PRO A 16 6.19 7.24 -17.20
N CYS A 17 5.43 7.11 -16.09
CA CYS A 17 3.95 7.13 -16.13
C CYS A 17 3.39 8.37 -16.85
N LYS A 18 3.97 9.55 -16.62
CA LYS A 18 3.53 10.80 -17.24
C LYS A 18 3.68 10.78 -18.76
N ASP A 19 4.78 10.23 -19.27
CA ASP A 19 5.05 10.16 -20.70
C ASP A 19 4.10 9.18 -21.41
N VAL A 20 3.76 8.08 -20.74
CA VAL A 20 2.71 7.16 -21.20
C VAL A 20 1.37 7.88 -21.34
N VAL A 21 0.97 8.66 -20.33
CA VAL A 21 -0.30 9.41 -20.37
C VAL A 21 -0.32 10.43 -21.50
N VAL A 22 0.76 11.20 -21.67
CA VAL A 22 0.87 12.18 -22.77
C VAL A 22 0.85 11.50 -24.14
N SER A 23 1.45 10.30 -24.25
CA SER A 23 1.43 9.52 -25.49
C SER A 23 0.03 9.13 -25.95
N LYS A 24 -0.93 8.98 -25.03
CA LYS A 24 -2.34 8.74 -25.37
C LYS A 24 -2.95 9.85 -26.24
N CYS A 25 -2.42 11.07 -26.17
CA CYS A 25 -2.91 12.22 -26.92
C CYS A 25 -2.41 12.27 -28.38
N VAL A 26 -1.47 11.40 -28.77
CA VAL A 26 -0.84 11.44 -30.09
C VAL A 26 -1.78 10.90 -31.18
N CYS A 27 -2.39 9.74 -30.97
CA CYS A 27 -3.36 9.17 -31.91
C CYS A 27 -4.31 8.17 -31.25
N ARG A 28 -5.42 7.84 -31.94
CA ARG A 28 -6.44 6.89 -31.43
C ARG A 28 -5.91 5.48 -31.22
N SER A 29 -4.97 5.03 -32.06
CA SER A 29 -4.34 3.71 -31.92
C SER A 29 -3.56 3.61 -30.60
N TRP A 30 -2.74 4.61 -30.29
CA TRP A 30 -1.98 4.67 -29.03
C TRP A 30 -2.91 4.85 -27.84
N TYR A 31 -3.94 5.69 -27.94
CA TYR A 31 -4.95 5.80 -26.90
C TYR A 31 -5.57 4.44 -26.57
N ASN A 32 -6.02 3.68 -27.57
CA ASN A 32 -6.63 2.37 -27.37
C ASN A 32 -5.64 1.35 -26.78
N LEU A 33 -4.40 1.33 -27.28
CA LEU A 33 -3.34 0.43 -26.79
C LEU A 33 -3.03 0.69 -25.31
N LEU A 34 -2.81 1.95 -24.95
CA LEU A 34 -2.36 2.36 -23.61
C LEU A 34 -3.48 2.39 -22.58
N SER A 35 -4.74 2.47 -23.01
CA SER A 35 -5.92 2.37 -22.14
C SER A 35 -6.33 0.91 -21.88
N HIS A 36 -5.79 -0.05 -22.63
CA HIS A 36 -6.19 -1.44 -22.51
C HIS A 36 -5.70 -2.01 -21.16
N PRO A 37 -6.54 -2.74 -20.39
CA PRO A 37 -6.15 -3.28 -19.08
C PRO A 37 -4.89 -4.16 -19.12
N HIS A 38 -4.71 -4.91 -20.21
CA HIS A 38 -3.49 -5.68 -20.48
C HIS A 38 -2.21 -4.82 -20.45
N PHE A 39 -2.27 -3.60 -20.97
CA PHE A 39 -1.12 -2.70 -20.93
C PHE A 39 -0.80 -2.29 -19.48
N THR A 40 -1.81 -1.94 -18.68
CA THR A 40 -1.61 -1.61 -17.24
C THR A 40 -1.01 -2.79 -16.47
N ALA A 41 -1.49 -4.01 -16.71
CA ALA A 41 -0.94 -5.22 -16.10
C ALA A 41 0.55 -5.41 -16.48
N ASN A 42 0.87 -5.33 -17.77
CA ASN A 42 2.25 -5.47 -18.25
C ASN A 42 3.17 -4.34 -17.79
N TYR A 43 2.66 -3.11 -17.72
CA TYR A 43 3.40 -1.97 -17.20
C TYR A 43 3.76 -2.20 -15.74
N THR A 44 2.82 -2.67 -14.92
CA THR A 44 3.05 -2.97 -13.50
C THR A 44 4.16 -3.99 -13.29
N ILE A 45 4.26 -4.99 -14.18
CA ILE A 45 5.25 -6.06 -14.09
C ILE A 45 6.64 -5.56 -14.53
N ASN A 46 6.72 -4.77 -15.59
CA ASN A 46 8.00 -4.51 -16.28
C ASN A 46 8.50 -3.06 -16.22
N SER A 47 7.75 -2.14 -15.60
CA SER A 47 8.11 -0.72 -15.50
C SER A 47 8.99 -0.42 -14.29
N PRO A 48 9.80 0.67 -14.31
CA PRO A 48 10.43 1.21 -13.11
C PRO A 48 9.44 1.35 -11.96
N PHE A 49 9.81 0.75 -10.83
CA PHE A 49 9.05 0.80 -9.60
C PHE A 49 8.73 2.24 -9.19
N THR A 50 7.47 2.44 -8.80
CA THR A 50 7.01 3.68 -8.18
C THR A 50 6.55 3.38 -6.75
N ALA A 51 7.03 4.14 -5.77
CA ALA A 51 6.51 4.14 -4.40
C ALA A 51 5.76 5.43 -4.13
N VAL A 52 4.83 5.41 -3.18
CA VAL A 52 4.30 6.64 -2.56
C VAL A 52 4.96 6.82 -1.21
N PHE A 53 5.36 8.06 -0.95
CA PHE A 53 6.00 8.50 0.26
C PHE A 53 5.21 9.63 0.92
N SER A 54 5.21 9.67 2.26
CA SER A 54 4.70 10.77 3.08
C SER A 54 5.69 11.12 4.21
N ASP A 55 5.88 12.42 4.46
CA ASP A 55 6.74 12.96 5.52
C ASP A 55 5.91 13.27 6.79
N HIS A 56 6.16 12.62 7.93
CA HIS A 56 5.42 12.91 9.19
C HIS A 56 5.69 14.31 9.74
N LEU A 57 6.82 14.96 9.45
CA LEU A 57 7.06 16.36 9.91
C LEU A 57 6.34 17.38 9.04
N ASN A 58 6.10 17.04 7.78
CA ASN A 58 5.25 17.82 6.90
C ASN A 58 4.20 16.90 6.26
N PRO A 59 3.08 16.62 6.95
CA PRO A 59 2.02 15.74 6.44
C PRO A 59 1.41 16.21 5.12
N LYS A 60 1.80 17.39 4.62
CA LYS A 60 1.40 17.91 3.30
C LYS A 60 2.28 17.41 2.16
N SER A 61 3.42 16.78 2.43
CA SER A 61 4.41 16.39 1.43
C SER A 61 4.26 14.92 1.07
N PHE A 62 3.63 14.66 -0.09
CA PHE A 62 3.65 13.35 -0.72
C PHE A 62 4.61 13.37 -1.90
N SER A 63 5.32 12.28 -2.15
CA SER A 63 6.14 12.13 -3.36
C SER A 63 5.94 10.75 -3.98
N LEU A 64 5.91 10.70 -5.32
CA LEU A 64 6.16 9.47 -6.05
C LEU A 64 7.67 9.26 -6.13
N LEU A 65 8.15 8.11 -5.66
CA LEU A 65 9.54 7.72 -5.75
C LEU A 65 9.71 6.76 -6.91
N GLN A 66 10.41 7.17 -7.96
CA GLN A 66 10.68 6.32 -9.12
C GLN A 66 12.10 5.75 -9.04
N LEU A 67 12.27 4.44 -9.26
CA LEU A 67 13.60 3.83 -9.37
C LEU A 67 14.23 4.21 -10.72
N GLY A 68 15.32 4.98 -10.67
CA GLY A 68 16.09 5.40 -11.84
C GLY A 68 17.04 4.31 -12.36
N GLN A 69 17.53 4.46 -13.59
CA GLN A 69 18.45 3.51 -14.24
C GLN A 69 19.79 3.36 -13.51
N ASN A 70 20.18 4.36 -12.72
CA ASN A 70 21.38 4.34 -11.88
C ASN A 70 21.16 3.67 -10.51
N GLY A 71 19.96 3.12 -10.25
CA GLY A 71 19.59 2.52 -8.97
C GLY A 71 19.19 3.53 -7.88
N GLY A 72 19.22 4.83 -8.16
CA GLY A 72 18.75 5.88 -7.24
C GLY A 72 17.23 6.04 -7.26
N LEU A 73 16.65 6.53 -6.17
CA LEU A 73 15.24 6.91 -6.12
C LEU A 73 15.10 8.39 -6.51
N ILE A 74 14.23 8.67 -7.48
CA ILE A 74 13.93 10.02 -7.97
C ILE A 74 12.58 10.44 -7.38
N PRO A 75 12.56 11.40 -6.43
CA PRO A 75 11.32 11.91 -5.88
C PRO A 75 10.64 12.90 -6.84
N THR A 76 9.34 12.69 -7.06
CA THR A 76 8.45 13.66 -7.72
C THR A 76 7.38 14.09 -6.73
N PRO A 77 7.43 15.33 -6.21
CA PRO A 77 6.43 15.83 -5.28
C PRO A 77 5.02 15.80 -5.87
N ILE A 78 4.04 15.52 -5.02
CA ILE A 78 2.61 15.49 -5.34
C ILE A 78 1.87 16.36 -4.33
N ASN A 79 0.98 17.21 -4.83
CA ASN A 79 0.22 18.17 -4.03
C ASN A 79 -1.28 18.02 -4.33
N PRO A 80 -1.98 17.10 -3.65
CA PRO A 80 -3.39 16.84 -3.92
C PRO A 80 -4.26 18.09 -3.67
N LYS A 81 -5.04 18.47 -4.68
CA LYS A 81 -6.03 19.56 -4.57
C LYS A 81 -7.32 19.02 -3.95
N LEU A 82 -7.43 19.12 -2.64
CA LEU A 82 -8.59 18.59 -1.90
C LEU A 82 -9.87 19.40 -2.19
N PRO A 83 -10.93 18.77 -2.74
CA PRO A 83 -12.23 19.42 -2.88
C PRO A 83 -12.75 19.95 -1.53
N GLY A 84 -13.22 21.19 -1.52
CA GLY A 84 -13.82 21.79 -0.32
C GLY A 84 -12.85 22.14 0.82
N TYR A 85 -11.54 21.92 0.65
CA TYR A 85 -10.54 22.25 1.67
C TYR A 85 -9.33 23.00 1.08
N PRO A 86 -9.19 24.31 1.32
CA PRO A 86 -8.07 25.11 0.82
C PRO A 86 -6.72 24.64 1.36
N ALA A 87 -5.71 24.56 0.50
CA ALA A 87 -4.36 24.13 0.87
C ALA A 87 -3.73 25.03 1.95
N GLU A 88 -4.08 26.32 1.98
CA GLU A 88 -3.59 27.29 2.97
C GLU A 88 -4.11 27.01 4.38
N LYS A 89 -5.27 26.33 4.49
CA LYS A 89 -5.86 25.93 5.78
C LYS A 89 -5.32 24.61 6.30
N LEU A 90 -4.57 23.87 5.50
CA LEU A 90 -3.86 22.70 5.99
C LEU A 90 -2.76 23.24 6.90
N ASP A 91 -2.90 23.10 8.21
CA ASP A 91 -1.91 23.48 9.22
C ASP A 91 -1.70 22.29 10.16
N SER A 92 -0.46 22.00 10.57
CA SER A 92 -0.12 20.80 11.35
C SER A 92 -0.69 20.80 12.77
N ASN A 93 -1.23 21.92 13.26
CA ASN A 93 -1.77 22.01 14.62
C ASN A 93 -3.24 21.56 14.66
N ASN A 94 -4.02 21.93 13.65
CA ASN A 94 -5.45 21.69 13.59
C ASN A 94 -5.84 20.71 12.49
N SER A 95 -4.92 20.35 11.59
CA SER A 95 -5.21 19.43 10.51
C SER A 95 -4.01 18.61 10.08
N ASP A 96 -4.26 17.43 9.56
CA ASP A 96 -3.23 16.61 8.95
C ASP A 96 -3.83 15.82 7.81
N LEU A 97 -3.01 15.62 6.78
CA LEU A 97 -3.33 14.80 5.63
C LEU A 97 -2.43 13.57 5.71
N GLN A 98 -3.05 12.40 5.79
CA GLN A 98 -2.32 11.14 5.89
C GLN A 98 -2.63 10.27 4.69
N PHE A 99 -1.64 9.49 4.26
CA PHE A 99 -1.84 8.42 3.32
C PHE A 99 -2.23 7.14 4.08
N ILE A 100 -3.36 6.53 3.74
CA ILE A 100 -3.90 5.34 4.45
C ILE A 100 -3.95 4.07 3.59
N GLY A 101 -3.65 4.14 2.29
CA GLY A 101 -3.60 2.95 1.43
C GLY A 101 -3.54 3.26 -0.06
N THR A 102 -3.04 2.31 -0.85
CA THR A 102 -3.05 2.35 -2.32
C THR A 102 -3.90 1.22 -2.87
N ARG A 103 -4.64 1.47 -3.94
CA ARG A 103 -5.25 0.39 -4.75
C ARG A 103 -5.51 0.86 -6.17
N ASN A 104 -5.20 0.01 -7.15
CA ASN A 104 -5.51 0.23 -8.57
C ASN A 104 -5.13 1.64 -9.07
N GLY A 105 -3.94 2.13 -8.74
CA GLY A 105 -3.49 3.47 -9.16
C GLY A 105 -4.08 4.65 -8.40
N LEU A 106 -4.91 4.42 -7.39
CA LEU A 106 -5.46 5.45 -6.52
C LEU A 106 -4.75 5.46 -5.15
N LEU A 107 -4.52 6.67 -4.65
CA LEU A 107 -4.11 6.94 -3.28
C LEU A 107 -5.34 7.25 -2.44
N PHE A 108 -5.41 6.67 -1.26
CA PHE A 108 -6.44 6.96 -0.28
C PHE A 108 -5.84 7.91 0.74
N LEU A 109 -6.40 9.12 0.79
CA LEU A 109 -5.94 10.18 1.67
C LEU A 109 -6.97 10.43 2.77
N LEU A 110 -6.51 10.51 4.01
CA LEU A 110 -7.29 10.88 5.17
C LEU A 110 -6.93 12.30 5.57
N LEU A 111 -7.84 13.25 5.37
CA LEU A 111 -7.76 14.57 5.96
C LEU A 111 -8.44 14.55 7.32
N ARG A 112 -7.70 14.90 8.36
CA ARG A 112 -8.23 15.08 9.70
C ARG A 112 -8.24 16.57 10.04
N ILE A 113 -9.35 17.06 10.57
CA ILE A 113 -9.56 18.44 11.00
C ILE A 113 -10.01 18.41 12.45
N ARG A 114 -9.16 18.90 13.34
CA ARG A 114 -9.39 18.95 14.79
C ARG A 114 -9.95 20.31 15.20
N SER A 115 -10.95 20.26 16.06
CA SER A 115 -11.51 21.40 16.79
C SER A 115 -11.65 21.00 18.27
N ARG A 116 -11.85 21.98 19.16
CA ARG A 116 -11.78 21.81 20.63
C ARG A 116 -12.43 20.52 21.15
N ASN A 117 -13.61 20.16 20.64
CA ASN A 117 -14.38 18.98 21.09
C ASN A 117 -14.83 18.06 19.94
N ARG A 118 -14.34 18.28 18.72
CA ARG A 118 -14.81 17.57 17.52
C ARG A 118 -13.66 17.34 16.57
N THR A 119 -13.61 16.15 15.98
CA THR A 119 -12.73 15.86 14.86
C THR A 119 -13.60 15.53 13.66
N ILE A 120 -13.30 16.15 12.53
CA ILE A 120 -13.86 15.78 11.22
C ILE A 120 -12.77 15.01 10.48
N GLU A 121 -13.12 13.83 9.98
CA GLU A 121 -12.25 12.99 9.18
C GLU A 121 -12.87 12.88 7.79
N LYS A 122 -12.11 13.21 6.75
CA LYS A 122 -12.55 13.11 5.35
C LYS A 122 -11.62 12.18 4.60
N ILE A 123 -12.20 11.31 3.79
CA ILE A 123 -11.42 10.38 2.96
C ILE A 123 -11.55 10.78 1.51
N TYR A 124 -10.43 10.80 0.81
CA TYR A 124 -10.34 11.15 -0.60
C TYR A 124 -9.72 10.02 -1.41
N PHE A 125 -10.23 9.81 -2.63
CA PHE A 125 -9.44 9.21 -3.69
C PHE A 125 -8.59 10.30 -4.32
N PHE A 126 -7.33 9.97 -4.57
CA PHE A 126 -6.42 10.84 -5.28
C PHE A 126 -5.66 10.05 -6.34
N ASP A 127 -5.77 10.49 -7.58
CA ASP A 127 -5.01 9.98 -8.71
C ASP A 127 -3.80 10.90 -8.94
N PRO A 128 -2.58 10.44 -8.60
CA PRO A 128 -1.38 11.25 -8.72
C PRO A 128 -0.89 11.40 -10.16
N ILE A 129 -1.41 10.61 -11.10
CA ILE A 129 -1.04 10.67 -12.52
C ILE A 129 -1.88 11.71 -13.24
N PHE A 130 -3.18 11.76 -12.94
CA PHE A 130 -4.11 12.71 -13.56
C PHE A 130 -4.35 13.97 -12.72
N ASP A 131 -3.78 14.07 -11.51
CA ASP A 131 -3.99 15.16 -10.55
C ASP A 131 -5.49 15.37 -10.24
N GLU A 132 -6.24 14.27 -10.14
CA GLU A 132 -7.69 14.26 -9.87
C GLU A 132 -7.93 13.79 -8.42
N CYS A 133 -8.73 14.53 -7.66
CA CYS A 133 -9.06 14.21 -6.28
C CYS A 133 -10.58 14.25 -6.07
N VAL A 134 -11.12 13.25 -5.39
CA VAL A 134 -12.57 13.08 -5.14
C VAL A 134 -12.78 12.79 -3.66
N GLU A 135 -13.65 13.57 -3.01
CA GLU A 135 -14.11 13.29 -1.64
C GLU A 135 -15.07 12.09 -1.67
N ILE A 136 -14.82 11.11 -0.82
CA ILE A 136 -15.62 9.88 -0.75
C ILE A 136 -16.63 9.99 0.38
N VAL A 137 -16.14 10.31 1.58
CA VAL A 137 -16.92 10.24 2.80
C VAL A 137 -16.36 11.19 3.85
N GLU A 138 -17.26 11.70 4.69
CA GLU A 138 -16.94 12.41 5.92
C GLU A 138 -17.38 11.57 7.12
N ASN A 139 -16.52 11.46 8.13
CA ASN A 139 -16.82 10.88 9.43
C ASN A 139 -16.68 11.95 10.51
N LYS A 140 -17.74 12.16 11.30
CA LYS A 140 -17.73 13.09 12.43
C LYS A 140 -17.45 12.31 13.71
N VAL A 141 -16.31 12.62 14.34
CA VAL A 141 -15.88 12.00 15.60
C VAL A 141 -16.17 12.95 16.74
N ALA A 142 -16.92 12.45 17.73
CA ALA A 142 -17.21 13.16 18.96
C ALA A 142 -16.24 12.73 20.07
N GLY A 143 -15.63 13.70 20.75
CA GLY A 143 -14.70 13.44 21.85
C GLY A 143 -13.26 13.13 21.41
N ALA A 144 -12.43 12.79 22.39
CA ALA A 144 -11.06 12.35 22.17
C ALA A 144 -11.04 10.81 22.03
N GLU A 145 -10.44 10.31 20.96
CA GLU A 145 -10.14 8.89 20.78
C GLU A 145 -8.63 8.69 20.95
N PHE A 146 -8.23 7.64 21.67
CA PHE A 146 -6.84 7.35 22.01
C PHE A 146 -6.05 6.76 20.82
N GLY A 147 -6.72 5.97 19.98
CA GLY A 147 -6.15 5.44 18.74
C GLY A 147 -7.24 5.05 17.74
N TYR A 148 -6.90 5.14 16.46
CA TYR A 148 -7.73 4.65 15.37
C TYR A 148 -6.87 4.19 14.21
N GLU A 149 -7.46 3.36 13.35
CA GLU A 149 -6.82 2.89 12.13
C GLU A 149 -7.85 2.78 11.02
N TYR A 150 -7.39 3.02 9.80
CA TYR A 150 -8.17 2.84 8.60
C TYR A 150 -7.59 1.72 7.77
N THR A 151 -8.48 0.89 7.25
CA THR A 151 -8.15 -0.17 6.33
C THR A 151 -9.10 -0.12 5.15
N ILE A 152 -8.57 -0.34 3.96
CA ILE A 152 -9.37 -0.35 2.74
C ILE A 152 -9.18 -1.69 2.04
N GLY A 153 -10.25 -2.22 1.48
CA GLY A 153 -10.16 -3.31 0.53
C GLY A 153 -11.21 -3.22 -0.57
N TYR A 154 -10.93 -3.91 -1.67
CA TYR A 154 -11.85 -4.04 -2.79
C TYR A 154 -12.54 -5.40 -2.71
N VAL A 155 -13.84 -5.41 -2.98
CA VAL A 155 -14.70 -6.60 -2.97
C VAL A 155 -15.09 -6.93 -4.41
N PRO A 156 -14.40 -7.87 -5.08
CA PRO A 156 -14.62 -8.15 -6.50
C PRO A 156 -16.06 -8.57 -6.83
N GLU A 157 -16.74 -9.28 -5.92
CA GLU A 157 -18.07 -9.85 -6.14
C GLU A 157 -19.16 -8.81 -6.30
N ILE A 158 -18.99 -7.64 -5.69
CA ILE A 158 -19.93 -6.51 -5.73
C ILE A 158 -19.27 -5.25 -6.32
N GLU A 159 -18.08 -5.42 -6.90
CA GLU A 159 -17.25 -4.41 -7.55
C GLU A 159 -17.05 -3.10 -6.76
N THR A 160 -17.12 -3.12 -5.43
CA THR A 160 -17.02 -1.92 -4.60
C THR A 160 -15.82 -1.94 -3.65
N TYR A 161 -15.41 -0.75 -3.20
CA TYR A 161 -14.47 -0.60 -2.11
C TYR A 161 -15.22 -0.59 -0.77
N LYS A 162 -14.68 -1.29 0.22
CA LYS A 162 -15.08 -1.13 1.61
C LYS A 162 -13.96 -0.48 2.42
N ILE A 163 -14.36 0.47 3.24
CA ILE A 163 -13.48 1.20 4.16
C ILE A 163 -13.86 0.76 5.57
N LEU A 164 -12.88 0.29 6.31
CA LEU A 164 -12.99 -0.03 7.72
C LEU A 164 -12.28 1.04 8.54
N ARG A 165 -12.89 1.37 9.66
CA ARG A 165 -12.34 2.26 10.67
C ARG A 165 -12.40 1.58 12.02
N PHE A 166 -11.27 1.38 12.65
CA PHE A 166 -11.14 0.82 13.99
C PHE A 166 -10.83 1.93 14.99
N VAL A 167 -11.39 1.81 16.18
CA VAL A 167 -11.09 2.66 17.33
C VAL A 167 -10.57 1.76 18.43
N TYR A 168 -9.44 2.14 19.01
CA TYR A 168 -8.77 1.37 20.05
C TYR A 168 -8.84 2.08 21.41
N ASP A 169 -8.82 1.29 22.48
CA ASP A 169 -8.58 1.79 23.83
C ASP A 169 -7.08 1.99 24.11
N ASP A 170 -6.77 2.45 25.33
CA ASP A 170 -5.39 2.63 25.80
C ASP A 170 -4.58 1.31 25.85
N ASN A 171 -5.25 0.15 25.85
CA ASN A 171 -4.64 -1.18 25.84
C ASN A 171 -4.57 -1.78 24.43
N GLN A 172 -4.81 -0.97 23.38
CA GLN A 172 -4.85 -1.38 21.97
C GLN A 172 -5.92 -2.44 21.65
N GLN A 173 -6.95 -2.57 22.49
CA GLN A 173 -8.12 -3.40 22.20
C GLN A 173 -9.10 -2.61 21.33
N VAL A 174 -9.70 -3.28 20.34
CA VAL A 174 -10.73 -2.65 19.50
C VAL A 174 -11.99 -2.38 20.32
N LEU A 175 -12.30 -1.10 20.51
CA LEU A 175 -13.51 -0.61 21.16
C LEU A 175 -14.71 -0.61 20.22
N ARG A 176 -14.46 -0.23 18.97
CA ARG A 176 -15.50 -0.08 17.95
C ARG A 176 -14.87 -0.21 16.58
N ALA A 177 -15.54 -0.93 15.69
CA ALA A 177 -15.26 -0.89 14.27
C ALA A 177 -16.47 -0.34 13.50
N LYS A 178 -16.18 0.46 12.48
CA LYS A 178 -17.16 0.93 11.50
C LYS A 178 -16.74 0.45 10.11
N ILE A 179 -17.72 0.23 9.26
CA ILE A 179 -17.53 -0.13 7.86
C ILE A 179 -18.40 0.76 6.96
N LEU A 180 -17.90 1.05 5.77
CA LEU A 180 -18.60 1.80 4.73
C LEU A 180 -18.28 1.19 3.36
N SER A 181 -19.32 0.93 2.57
CA SER A 181 -19.24 0.54 1.17
C SER A 181 -19.34 1.78 0.29
N VAL A 182 -18.28 2.08 -0.45
CA VAL A 182 -18.16 3.30 -1.26
C VAL A 182 -19.21 3.33 -2.37
N GLY A 183 -19.93 4.45 -2.48
CA GLY A 183 -21.00 4.64 -3.48
C GLY A 183 -22.29 3.87 -3.20
N VAL A 184 -22.34 3.06 -2.13
CA VAL A 184 -23.51 2.25 -1.77
C VAL A 184 -24.09 2.72 -0.44
N ASP A 185 -23.26 2.87 0.58
CA ASP A 185 -23.70 3.28 1.92
C ASP A 185 -23.78 4.81 2.02
N HIS A 186 -24.87 5.32 2.62
CA HIS A 186 -25.04 6.76 2.86
C HIS A 186 -24.25 7.28 4.07
N ASP A 187 -23.97 6.42 5.04
CA ASP A 187 -23.22 6.74 6.26
C ASP A 187 -22.54 5.46 6.81
N TRP A 188 -21.61 5.64 7.74
CA TRP A 188 -20.88 4.56 8.38
C TRP A 188 -21.79 3.65 9.19
N ARG A 189 -21.68 2.34 8.94
CA ARG A 189 -22.33 1.31 9.76
C ARG A 189 -21.38 0.79 10.83
N ILE A 190 -21.90 0.52 12.02
CA ILE A 190 -21.14 -0.12 13.10
C ILE A 190 -21.15 -1.63 12.86
N LEU A 191 -19.98 -2.28 13.00
CA LEU A 191 -19.88 -3.74 12.95
C LEU A 191 -20.33 -4.35 14.28
N GLU A 192 -21.17 -5.38 14.22
CA GLU A 192 -21.77 -6.04 15.41
C GLU A 192 -20.99 -7.28 15.89
N ASP A 193 -20.04 -7.78 15.09
CA ASP A 193 -19.30 -9.03 15.33
C ASP A 193 -18.27 -8.87 16.47
N PRO A 194 -17.98 -9.91 17.27
CA PRO A 194 -17.08 -9.75 18.41
C PRO A 194 -15.67 -9.46 17.90
N PHE A 195 -15.15 -8.29 18.28
CA PHE A 195 -13.81 -7.81 17.94
C PHE A 195 -12.67 -8.64 18.54
N THR A 196 -12.93 -9.86 19.04
CA THR A 196 -11.97 -10.71 19.76
C THR A 196 -10.75 -11.11 18.93
N LEU A 197 -10.85 -11.07 17.60
CA LEU A 197 -9.72 -11.30 16.68
C LEU A 197 -9.15 -10.00 16.11
N LEU A 198 -9.81 -8.87 16.33
CA LEU A 198 -9.41 -7.57 15.80
C LEU A 198 -8.45 -6.91 16.78
N PHE A 199 -7.17 -7.10 16.49
CA PHE A 199 -6.04 -6.39 17.07
C PHE A 199 -5.60 -5.29 16.10
N PRO A 200 -4.69 -4.37 16.48
CA PRO A 200 -4.18 -3.37 15.55
C PRO A 200 -3.77 -4.00 14.23
N LEU A 201 -4.43 -3.60 13.14
CA LEU A 201 -4.19 -4.11 11.79
C LEU A 201 -2.89 -3.59 11.20
N SER A 202 -2.11 -2.83 11.97
CA SER A 202 -0.84 -2.27 11.56
C SER A 202 0.01 -3.34 10.87
N ASN A 203 0.32 -3.13 9.58
CA ASN A 203 1.01 -4.05 8.64
C ASN A 203 0.13 -5.05 7.86
N GLY A 204 -1.20 -4.91 7.91
CA GLY A 204 -2.11 -5.73 7.14
C GLY A 204 -2.17 -5.37 5.65
N ILE A 205 -2.68 -6.30 4.84
CA ILE A 205 -2.82 -6.15 3.38
C ILE A 205 -4.17 -6.68 2.91
N SER A 206 -4.76 -6.04 1.91
CA SER A 206 -6.02 -6.50 1.30
C SER A 206 -5.75 -7.32 0.04
N PHE A 207 -6.26 -8.55 0.02
CA PHE A 207 -6.08 -9.52 -1.06
C PHE A 207 -7.35 -10.34 -1.26
N LYS A 208 -7.81 -10.47 -2.52
CA LYS A 208 -8.98 -11.28 -2.92
C LYS A 208 -10.25 -11.08 -2.06
N GLY A 209 -10.61 -9.84 -1.74
CA GLY A 209 -11.81 -9.55 -0.94
C GLY A 209 -11.66 -9.77 0.57
N PHE A 210 -10.46 -10.08 1.05
CA PHE A 210 -10.14 -10.20 2.47
C PHE A 210 -9.06 -9.18 2.85
N HIS A 211 -9.08 -8.73 4.09
CA HIS A 211 -7.95 -8.07 4.72
C HIS A 211 -7.20 -9.07 5.60
N HIS A 212 -5.87 -9.08 5.54
CA HIS A 212 -5.00 -10.04 6.23
C HIS A 212 -3.98 -9.34 7.10
N TRP A 213 -3.74 -9.85 8.30
CA TRP A 213 -2.70 -9.34 9.18
C TRP A 213 -2.09 -10.45 10.04
N VAL A 214 -0.89 -10.18 10.55
CA VAL A 214 -0.28 -10.99 11.60
C VAL A 214 -0.72 -10.40 12.94
N SER A 215 -1.30 -11.21 13.82
CA SER A 215 -1.81 -10.74 15.11
C SER A 215 -0.68 -10.35 16.07
N THR A 216 -0.89 -9.32 16.88
CA THR A 216 -0.02 -8.97 18.01
C THR A 216 -0.21 -9.91 19.20
N ASN A 217 -1.34 -10.62 19.28
CA ASN A 217 -1.56 -11.68 20.27
C ASN A 217 -0.71 -12.91 19.92
N PRO A 218 0.30 -13.28 20.72
CA PRO A 218 1.23 -14.37 20.42
C PRO A 218 0.60 -15.76 20.50
N ASN A 219 -0.62 -15.86 21.04
CA ASN A 219 -1.38 -17.12 21.10
C ASN A 219 -2.11 -17.43 19.77
N LEU A 220 -2.23 -16.45 18.88
CA LEU A 220 -2.82 -16.64 17.55
C LEU A 220 -1.71 -16.98 16.55
N ASP A 221 -1.56 -18.27 16.25
CA ASP A 221 -0.49 -18.79 15.38
C ASP A 221 -0.96 -19.06 13.94
N TRP A 222 -1.97 -18.31 13.50
CA TRP A 222 -2.47 -18.26 12.13
C TRP A 222 -2.53 -16.83 11.62
N ILE A 223 -2.55 -16.66 10.30
CA ILE A 223 -2.71 -15.35 9.68
C ILE A 223 -4.19 -14.97 9.81
N CYS A 224 -4.48 -13.85 10.46
CA CYS A 224 -5.86 -13.42 10.70
C CYS A 224 -6.44 -12.82 9.42
N THR A 225 -7.74 -13.02 9.21
CA THR A 225 -8.45 -12.48 8.05
C THR A 225 -9.75 -11.79 8.46
N PHE A 226 -10.13 -10.78 7.70
CA PHE A 226 -11.45 -10.17 7.75
C PHE A 226 -12.04 -10.21 6.34
N GLY A 227 -13.13 -10.94 6.15
CA GLY A 227 -13.83 -11.00 4.88
C GLY A 227 -14.64 -9.74 4.65
N LEU A 228 -14.38 -9.03 3.56
CA LEU A 228 -15.06 -7.77 3.29
C LEU A 228 -16.49 -7.99 2.81
N LEU A 229 -16.77 -9.13 2.17
CA LEU A 229 -18.10 -9.45 1.67
C LEU A 229 -19.04 -9.89 2.80
N ASP A 230 -18.61 -10.86 3.61
CA ASP A 230 -19.39 -11.47 4.69
C ASP A 230 -19.18 -10.80 6.06
N GLU A 231 -18.21 -9.89 6.16
CA GLU A 231 -17.91 -9.03 7.31
C GLU A 231 -17.53 -9.80 8.58
N LYS A 232 -16.82 -10.91 8.39
CA LYS A 232 -16.45 -11.84 9.47
C LYS A 232 -14.95 -11.98 9.62
N CYS A 233 -14.52 -12.15 10.86
CA CYS A 233 -13.15 -12.51 11.17
C CYS A 233 -12.94 -14.02 11.01
N SER A 234 -11.79 -14.40 10.47
CA SER A 234 -11.36 -15.80 10.33
C SER A 234 -9.83 -15.87 10.36
N GLY A 235 -9.26 -16.97 9.89
CA GLY A 235 -7.82 -17.13 9.74
C GLY A 235 -7.46 -18.14 8.66
N ILE A 236 -6.24 -17.98 8.13
CA ILE A 236 -5.63 -18.91 7.18
C ILE A 236 -4.33 -19.47 7.77
N PRO A 237 -3.93 -20.69 7.37
CA PRO A 237 -2.77 -21.34 7.95
C PRO A 237 -1.46 -20.63 7.60
N LYS A 238 -0.55 -20.54 8.58
CA LYS A 238 0.85 -20.17 8.36
C LYS A 238 1.62 -21.30 7.65
N PRO A 239 2.83 -21.02 7.11
CA PRO A 239 3.71 -22.08 6.61
C PRO A 239 4.02 -23.13 7.69
N ARG A 240 3.97 -24.43 7.34
CA ARG A 240 4.18 -25.54 8.30
C ARG A 240 5.56 -25.53 8.94
N GLU A 241 6.58 -25.18 8.14
CA GLU A 241 7.96 -25.08 8.58
C GLU A 241 8.24 -23.85 9.47
N LEU A 242 7.35 -22.86 9.44
CA LEU A 242 7.47 -21.68 10.27
C LEU A 242 7.10 -22.04 11.71
N LYS A 243 7.99 -21.78 12.68
CA LYS A 243 7.75 -22.15 14.07
C LYS A 243 6.61 -21.38 14.71
N GLN A 244 6.63 -20.05 14.57
CA GLN A 244 5.66 -19.14 15.16
C GLN A 244 5.58 -17.86 14.33
N LEU A 245 4.40 -17.26 14.25
CA LEU A 245 4.24 -15.91 13.69
C LEU A 245 4.76 -14.81 14.65
N SER A 246 5.30 -13.73 14.08
CA SER A 246 5.72 -12.55 14.84
C SER A 246 5.33 -11.28 14.09
N HIS A 247 4.41 -10.50 14.67
CA HIS A 247 3.96 -9.22 14.09
C HIS A 247 5.11 -8.21 13.90
N GLU A 248 6.08 -8.20 14.80
CA GLU A 248 7.23 -7.28 14.75
C GLU A 248 8.22 -7.62 13.62
N LYS A 249 8.35 -8.92 13.29
CA LYS A 249 9.40 -9.42 12.39
C LYS A 249 8.87 -9.91 11.05
N MET A 250 7.56 -9.93 10.87
CA MET A 250 6.94 -10.50 9.68
C MET A 250 5.95 -9.53 9.04
N ASN A 251 5.98 -9.49 7.71
CA ASN A 251 5.15 -8.60 6.91
C ASN A 251 4.41 -9.41 5.84
N LEU A 252 3.12 -9.13 5.67
CA LEU A 252 2.33 -9.70 4.58
C LEU A 252 2.41 -8.80 3.35
N ARG A 253 2.65 -9.37 2.18
CA ARG A 253 2.72 -8.65 0.91
C ARG A 253 2.09 -9.45 -0.21
N VAL A 254 1.68 -8.76 -1.26
CA VAL A 254 1.31 -9.37 -2.53
C VAL A 254 2.48 -9.13 -3.47
N LEU A 255 3.20 -10.20 -3.82
CA LEU A 255 4.41 -10.17 -4.64
C LEU A 255 4.15 -10.84 -5.99
N ASN A 256 5.00 -10.56 -6.99
CA ASN A 256 5.17 -11.34 -8.22
C ASN A 256 3.90 -12.02 -8.78
N ASN A 257 3.10 -11.28 -9.55
CA ASN A 257 1.86 -11.75 -10.18
C ASN A 257 0.77 -12.17 -9.19
N ASP A 258 0.41 -11.28 -8.27
CA ASP A 258 -0.73 -11.46 -7.36
C ASP A 258 -0.59 -12.67 -6.41
N ARG A 259 0.65 -12.96 -5.99
CA ARG A 259 0.94 -14.03 -5.03
C ARG A 259 1.02 -13.51 -3.61
N PHE A 260 0.27 -14.15 -2.72
CA PHE A 260 0.23 -13.81 -1.31
C PHE A 260 1.48 -14.35 -0.61
N SER A 261 2.25 -13.45 -0.01
CA SER A 261 3.55 -13.79 0.59
C SER A 261 3.65 -13.29 2.03
N LEU A 262 4.31 -14.09 2.86
CA LEU A 262 4.73 -13.73 4.21
C LEU A 262 6.25 -13.59 4.20
N ILE A 263 6.73 -12.42 4.58
CA ILE A 263 8.16 -12.13 4.59
C ILE A 263 8.64 -12.09 6.02
N ASP A 264 9.64 -12.91 6.31
CA ASP A 264 10.20 -13.13 7.63
C ASP A 264 11.65 -12.65 7.68
N VAL A 265 11.90 -11.68 8.56
CA VAL A 265 13.24 -11.14 8.85
C VAL A 265 13.72 -11.50 10.25
N SER A 266 13.20 -12.61 10.80
CA SER A 266 13.54 -13.06 12.16
C SER A 266 14.95 -13.62 12.28
N VAL A 267 15.51 -14.13 11.19
CA VAL A 267 16.88 -14.64 11.14
C VAL A 267 17.82 -13.53 10.70
N TRP A 268 18.87 -13.31 11.49
CA TRP A 268 19.83 -12.27 11.18
C TRP A 268 20.54 -12.54 9.85
N GLY A 269 20.60 -11.51 9.00
CA GLY A 269 21.28 -11.56 7.69
C GLY A 269 20.56 -12.39 6.62
N GLU A 270 19.34 -12.86 6.92
CA GLU A 270 18.51 -13.61 5.99
C GLU A 270 17.13 -12.95 5.88
N ILE A 271 16.61 -12.94 4.66
CA ILE A 271 15.21 -12.62 4.40
C ILE A 271 14.57 -13.89 3.86
N THR A 272 13.61 -14.44 4.59
CA THR A 272 12.84 -15.59 4.14
C THR A 272 11.52 -15.11 3.57
N ILE A 273 11.27 -15.42 2.30
CA ILE A 273 10.00 -15.15 1.63
C ILE A 273 9.24 -16.46 1.52
N TRP A 274 8.12 -16.53 2.22
CA TRP A 274 7.13 -17.58 2.05
C TRP A 274 6.10 -17.10 1.03
N THR A 275 5.80 -17.91 0.02
CA THR A 275 4.79 -17.58 -0.99
C THR A 275 3.75 -18.68 -1.06
N MET A 276 2.48 -18.30 -0.99
CA MET A 276 1.36 -19.23 -1.02
C MET A 276 0.95 -19.47 -2.48
N GLU A 277 1.22 -20.66 -3.01
CA GLU A 277 0.88 -21.00 -4.39
C GLU A 277 -0.63 -21.23 -4.57
N GLU A 278 -1.30 -21.78 -3.54
CA GLU A 278 -2.75 -22.00 -3.53
C GLU A 278 -3.36 -21.32 -2.30
N TYR A 279 -4.18 -20.29 -2.57
CA TYR A 279 -4.70 -19.43 -1.52
C TYR A 279 -5.53 -20.20 -0.47
N GLY A 280 -5.17 -20.06 0.81
CA GLY A 280 -5.80 -20.72 1.95
C GLY A 280 -5.28 -22.13 2.27
N VAL A 281 -4.40 -22.71 1.44
CA VAL A 281 -3.93 -24.10 1.61
C VAL A 281 -2.56 -24.14 2.29
N ALA A 282 -2.50 -24.75 3.48
CA ALA A 282 -1.30 -24.82 4.32
C ALA A 282 -0.09 -25.49 3.66
N ASP A 283 -0.33 -26.45 2.77
CA ASP A 283 0.72 -27.22 2.08
C ASP A 283 1.24 -26.53 0.82
N SER A 284 0.62 -25.42 0.41
CA SER A 284 0.99 -24.71 -0.81
C SER A 284 2.07 -23.65 -0.61
N TRP A 285 2.55 -23.47 0.62
CA TRP A 285 3.60 -22.50 0.92
C TRP A 285 4.94 -22.98 0.36
N SER A 286 5.50 -22.20 -0.56
CA SER A 286 6.88 -22.33 -1.04
C SER A 286 7.80 -21.37 -0.26
N LYS A 287 9.08 -21.72 -0.13
CA LYS A 287 10.07 -20.98 0.66
C LYS A 287 11.24 -20.56 -0.22
N ASN A 288 11.57 -19.28 -0.21
CA ASN A 288 12.80 -18.74 -0.76
C ASN A 288 13.59 -18.01 0.35
N VAL A 289 14.90 -18.23 0.42
CA VAL A 289 15.77 -17.60 1.43
C VAL A 289 16.85 -16.81 0.73
N ILE A 290 16.89 -15.51 1.00
CA ILE A 290 17.92 -14.60 0.50
C ILE A 290 18.93 -14.36 1.61
N SER A 291 20.08 -15.03 1.54
CA SER A 291 21.21 -14.79 2.43
C SER A 291 21.99 -13.57 1.96
N CYS A 292 22.09 -12.56 2.81
CA CYS A 292 22.73 -11.29 2.47
C CYS A 292 24.17 -11.16 3.01
N PHE A 293 24.75 -12.27 3.46
CA PHE A 293 26.12 -12.35 3.97
C PHE A 293 27.17 -12.31 2.84
N SER A 294 27.35 -11.15 2.22
CA SER A 294 28.65 -10.81 1.63
C SER A 294 29.31 -9.74 2.51
N ILE A 295 30.48 -10.10 3.03
CA ILE A 295 31.29 -9.39 4.00
C ILE A 295 31.57 -7.97 3.48
N ASN A 296 31.26 -6.96 4.31
CA ASN A 296 31.31 -5.49 4.09
C ASN A 296 29.99 -4.78 3.75
N GLY A 297 28.89 -5.49 3.48
CA GLY A 297 27.69 -4.86 2.91
C GLY A 297 26.45 -4.76 3.78
N PHE A 298 26.27 -5.61 4.81
CA PHE A 298 25.03 -5.61 5.58
C PHE A 298 25.02 -4.42 6.56
N PRO A 299 24.14 -3.43 6.38
CA PRO A 299 24.17 -2.20 7.16
C PRO A 299 24.02 -2.51 8.65
N TRP A 300 24.95 -2.02 9.48
CA TRP A 300 24.82 -2.12 10.94
C TRP A 300 23.53 -1.43 11.41
N GLU A 301 22.98 -0.50 10.60
CA GLU A 301 21.68 0.12 10.81
C GLU A 301 20.53 -0.91 10.83
N LEU A 302 20.65 -2.03 10.09
CA LEU A 302 19.66 -3.12 10.10
C LEU A 302 19.59 -3.84 11.47
N ARG A 303 20.56 -3.64 12.39
CA ARG A 303 20.59 -4.29 13.71
C ARG A 303 19.59 -3.75 14.73
N ARG A 304 19.06 -2.54 14.51
CA ARG A 304 18.36 -1.77 15.57
C ARG A 304 16.98 -1.25 15.19
N SER A 305 16.54 -1.49 13.96
CA SER A 305 15.34 -0.87 13.43
C SER A 305 14.41 -1.92 12.86
N ASP A 306 13.10 -1.74 13.02
CA ASP A 306 12.12 -2.46 12.24
C ASP A 306 12.25 -2.03 10.77
N TYR A 307 12.18 -2.98 9.84
CA TYR A 307 12.12 -2.69 8.40
C TYR A 307 10.78 -3.13 7.84
N HIS A 308 10.29 -2.36 6.87
CA HIS A 308 9.15 -2.78 6.07
C HIS A 308 9.62 -2.99 4.63
N ILE A 309 9.19 -4.11 4.05
CA ILE A 309 9.38 -4.34 2.62
C ILE A 309 8.35 -3.50 1.88
N ILE A 310 8.83 -2.75 0.89
CA ILE A 310 7.96 -1.95 0.05
C ILE A 310 7.46 -2.80 -1.12
N THR A 311 8.38 -3.51 -1.78
CA THR A 311 8.06 -4.41 -2.88
C THR A 311 9.13 -5.48 -3.05
N ALA A 312 8.76 -6.57 -3.72
CA ALA A 312 9.70 -7.44 -4.42
C ALA A 312 9.50 -7.28 -5.93
N PHE A 313 10.58 -7.43 -6.68
CA PHE A 313 10.61 -7.32 -8.13
C PHE A 313 10.51 -8.70 -8.79
N PRO A 314 10.13 -8.80 -10.09
CA PRO A 314 10.06 -10.08 -10.80
C PRO A 314 11.38 -10.86 -10.83
N ASN A 315 12.51 -10.15 -10.76
CA ASN A 315 13.86 -10.74 -10.67
C ASN A 315 14.25 -11.13 -9.22
N GLU A 316 13.28 -11.18 -8.32
CA GLU A 316 13.42 -11.47 -6.89
C GLU A 316 14.21 -10.45 -6.06
N ASP A 317 14.58 -9.32 -6.66
CA ASP A 317 15.17 -8.22 -5.91
C ASP A 317 14.13 -7.63 -4.95
N ILE A 318 14.58 -6.98 -3.87
CA ILE A 318 13.70 -6.43 -2.83
C ILE A 318 14.07 -4.99 -2.53
N LEU A 319 13.06 -4.13 -2.40
CA LEU A 319 13.23 -2.80 -1.83
C LEU A 319 12.67 -2.75 -0.41
N LEU A 320 13.53 -2.39 0.53
CA LEU A 320 13.23 -2.19 1.94
C LEU A 320 13.25 -0.70 2.29
N SER A 321 12.46 -0.32 3.29
CA SER A 321 12.63 0.94 3.99
C SER A 321 12.68 0.72 5.50
N GLN A 322 13.52 1.52 6.14
CA GLN A 322 13.62 1.60 7.59
C GLN A 322 12.33 2.21 8.16
N LYS A 323 11.67 1.53 9.09
CA LYS A 323 10.50 2.08 9.79
C LYS A 323 10.92 3.32 10.58
N GLY A 324 10.24 4.45 10.32
CA GLY A 324 10.55 5.73 10.95
C GLY A 324 11.90 6.36 10.56
N GLY A 325 12.58 5.81 9.55
CA GLY A 325 13.88 6.28 9.07
C GLY A 325 13.86 6.63 7.58
N THR A 326 14.91 7.32 7.14
CA THR A 326 15.03 7.84 5.75
C THR A 326 15.80 6.92 4.80
N THR A 327 16.14 5.72 5.28
CA THR A 327 17.04 4.82 4.55
C THR A 327 16.26 3.75 3.82
N PHE A 328 16.58 3.59 2.53
CA PHE A 328 16.10 2.51 1.69
C PHE A 328 17.25 1.56 1.37
N PHE A 329 16.93 0.28 1.24
CA PHE A 329 17.89 -0.73 0.83
C PHE A 329 17.34 -1.51 -0.35
N TYR A 330 18.12 -1.55 -1.42
CA TYR A 330 17.89 -2.43 -2.55
C TYR A 330 18.71 -3.70 -2.35
N ILE A 331 18.05 -4.85 -2.32
CA ILE A 331 18.70 -6.15 -2.21
C ILE A 331 18.60 -6.84 -3.55
N SER A 332 19.76 -7.10 -4.16
CA SER A 332 19.84 -7.93 -5.35
C SER A 332 19.90 -9.40 -4.95
N SER A 333 18.91 -10.19 -5.38
CA SER A 333 18.86 -11.63 -5.15
C SER A 333 20.01 -12.33 -5.89
N GLU A 334 20.21 -11.98 -7.17
CA GLU A 334 21.27 -12.54 -8.02
C GLU A 334 22.67 -12.27 -7.45
N ARG A 335 22.94 -11.01 -7.09
CA ARG A 335 24.27 -10.60 -6.60
C ARG A 335 24.48 -10.87 -5.12
N LYS A 336 23.42 -11.19 -4.37
CA LYS A 336 23.41 -11.30 -2.90
C LYS A 336 24.02 -10.06 -2.23
N GLN A 337 23.69 -8.89 -2.76
CA GLN A 337 24.24 -7.61 -2.33
C GLN A 337 23.13 -6.65 -1.93
N SER A 338 23.31 -5.99 -0.78
CA SER A 338 22.49 -4.86 -0.36
C SER A 338 23.17 -3.56 -0.74
N THR A 339 22.44 -2.67 -1.40
CA THR A 339 22.86 -1.30 -1.71
C THR A 339 21.95 -0.33 -0.98
N LYS A 340 22.55 0.62 -0.26
CA LYS A 340 21.79 1.74 0.31
C LYS A 340 21.35 2.66 -0.82
N VAL A 341 20.05 2.94 -0.88
CA VAL A 341 19.49 3.84 -1.88
C VAL A 341 19.26 5.20 -1.24
N GLU A 342 19.88 6.23 -1.80
CA GLU A 342 19.72 7.60 -1.34
C GLU A 342 18.55 8.27 -2.06
N ILE A 343 17.81 9.10 -1.33
CA ILE A 343 16.85 10.05 -1.89
C ILE A 343 17.52 11.42 -1.89
N PRO A 344 17.65 12.07 -3.06
CA PRO A 344 18.11 13.46 -3.11
C PRO A 344 17.09 14.34 -2.38
N ASP A 345 17.58 15.22 -1.50
CA ASP A 345 16.89 15.94 -0.43
C ASP A 345 16.58 15.14 0.85
N LYS A 346 17.45 15.34 1.85
CA LYS A 346 17.29 14.85 3.22
C LYS A 346 16.21 15.65 3.96
N SER A 347 14.93 15.33 3.77
CA SER A 347 13.98 15.61 4.86
C SER A 347 14.28 14.63 5.99
N SER A 348 14.54 15.13 7.19
CA SER A 348 15.20 14.39 8.28
C SER A 348 14.33 13.35 8.99
N SER A 349 13.20 12.96 8.41
CA SER A 349 12.26 12.01 9.02
C SER A 349 11.33 11.44 7.96
N MET A 350 11.45 10.16 7.65
CA MET A 350 10.62 9.47 6.67
C MET A 350 9.90 8.32 7.34
N THR A 351 8.67 8.08 6.92
CA THR A 351 7.75 7.64 7.97
C THR A 351 6.53 6.87 7.51
N ASN A 352 6.37 6.65 6.18
CA ASN A 352 5.81 5.44 5.56
C ASN A 352 6.08 5.45 4.04
N ALA A 353 6.41 4.30 3.45
CA ALA A 353 6.48 4.11 2.00
C ALA A 353 5.73 2.83 1.58
N THR A 354 5.03 2.87 0.45
CA THR A 354 4.36 1.68 -0.10
C THR A 354 4.48 1.65 -1.62
N ALA A 355 4.37 0.45 -2.20
CA ALA A 355 4.33 0.29 -3.64
C ALA A 355 3.11 1.00 -4.24
N PHE A 356 3.33 1.69 -5.36
CA PHE A 356 2.29 2.33 -6.15
C PHE A 356 2.24 1.68 -7.53
N VAL A 357 1.09 1.10 -7.82
CA VAL A 357 0.80 0.50 -9.12
C VAL A 357 -0.02 1.50 -9.93
N PRO A 358 0.51 2.11 -10.99
CA PRO A 358 -0.18 3.16 -11.74
C PRO A 358 -1.38 2.63 -12.53
N ARG A 359 -2.35 3.52 -12.76
CA ARG A 359 -3.48 3.30 -13.70
C ARG A 359 -3.38 4.30 -14.86
N PHE A 360 -3.83 3.91 -16.05
CA PHE A 360 -3.75 4.76 -17.25
C PHE A 360 -5.12 5.21 -17.77
N TYR A 361 -6.13 5.20 -16.92
CA TYR A 361 -7.50 5.62 -17.18
C TYR A 361 -7.98 6.47 -16.00
N ARG A 362 -8.88 7.43 -16.24
CA ARG A 362 -9.25 8.44 -15.23
C ARG A 362 -10.26 7.92 -14.22
N ILE A 363 -10.33 8.55 -13.03
CA ILE A 363 -11.34 8.22 -12.00
C ILE A 363 -12.77 8.29 -12.58
N LYS A 364 -13.06 9.30 -13.40
CA LYS A 364 -14.39 9.48 -14.01
C LYS A 364 -14.78 8.37 -14.98
N GLU A 365 -13.81 7.64 -15.52
CA GLU A 365 -14.04 6.50 -16.40
C GLU A 365 -14.48 5.25 -15.60
N ASP A 366 -14.37 5.27 -14.26
CA ASP A 366 -14.93 4.23 -13.36
C ASP A 366 -16.48 4.30 -13.27
N SER A 367 -17.11 5.29 -13.92
CA SER A 367 -18.58 5.41 -13.98
C SER A 367 -19.26 4.26 -14.72
N THR A 368 -18.53 3.48 -15.53
CA THR A 368 -19.07 2.26 -16.14
C THR A 368 -19.14 1.06 -15.19
N SER A 369 -18.55 1.13 -13.99
CA SER A 369 -18.59 0.05 -12.96
C SER A 369 -19.35 0.44 -11.69
N GLY A 370 -20.04 1.59 -11.65
CA GLY A 370 -20.96 1.94 -10.56
C GLY A 370 -20.32 2.36 -9.22
N VAL A 371 -18.99 2.55 -9.16
CA VAL A 371 -18.26 2.82 -7.91
C VAL A 371 -18.38 4.27 -7.41
N LEU A 372 -18.82 5.21 -8.26
CA LEU A 372 -18.75 6.65 -7.99
C LEU A 372 -20.02 7.43 -8.35
N HIS A 373 -21.18 6.78 -8.37
CA HIS A 373 -22.46 7.45 -8.62
C HIS A 373 -23.20 7.85 -7.34
#